data_AF-V4T0X5-F1
#
_entry.id   AF-V4T0X5-F1
#
_cell.length_a   1.000
_cell.length_b   1.000
_cell.length_c   1.000
_cell.angle_alpha   90.00
_cell.angle_beta   90.00
_cell.angle_gamma   90.00
#
_symmetry.space_group_name_H-M   'P 1'
#
loop_
_entity.id
_entity.type
_entity.pdbx_description
1 polymer ?
#
loop_
_entity_poly.entity_id
_entity_poly.type
_entity_poly.pdbx_seq_one_letter_code
_entity_poly.pdbx_strand_id
1 'polypeptide(L)'
;MYFQIIFKIQDNIEKELSSERSKMDITFVLPARCISYIISLTTPRDASRLSLACPAFKSAADLDSVWEKFLPSDYKEIISNSFPEVAKLREVWWFEIIARIETRILSSKTNYAAYLVFKFVKSRQGFDARPIEFDVYFEGSNNHKRRSALLDPPTKVPPQLSQDRGDGWTEIEMGEFFNENGDDGTAVCKLCESGSVQKRGIIIQGIELRPKYGK
;
A
#
# COMPACT_ATOMS: atom_id res chain seq x y z
N MET A 1 1.63 -8.89 4.84
CA MET A 1 0.69 -7.80 4.57
C MET A 1 1.39 -6.85 3.61
N TYR A 2 0.90 -6.70 2.38
CA TYR A 2 1.54 -5.87 1.36
C TYR A 2 0.91 -4.48 1.41
N PHE A 3 1.70 -3.46 1.75
CA PHE A 3 1.26 -2.06 1.73
C PHE A 3 1.78 -1.38 0.47
N GLN A 4 0.92 -1.35 -0.56
CA GLN A 4 1.16 -0.65 -1.81
C GLN A 4 0.63 0.78 -1.70
N ILE A 5 1.53 1.76 -1.65
CA ILE A 5 1.14 3.16 -1.43
C ILE A 5 0.73 3.77 -2.77
N ILE A 6 -0.58 3.84 -2.97
CA ILE A 6 -1.21 4.60 -4.05
C ILE A 6 -1.08 6.10 -3.75
N PHE A 7 -0.98 6.92 -4.81
CA PHE A 7 -0.94 8.37 -4.72
C PHE A 7 -2.14 8.92 -3.92
N LYS A 8 -1.90 9.81 -2.96
CA LYS A 8 -2.95 10.46 -2.16
C LYS A 8 -3.01 11.94 -2.47
N ILE A 9 -3.99 12.33 -3.29
CA ILE A 9 -4.53 13.69 -3.27
C ILE A 9 -5.41 13.82 -2.02
N GLN A 10 -5.37 14.98 -1.37
CA GLN A 10 -5.92 15.22 -0.04
C GLN A 10 -7.44 15.45 -0.07
N ASP A 11 -8.20 14.85 0.87
CA ASP A 11 -9.30 15.55 1.54
C ASP A 11 -9.74 14.88 2.88
N ASN A 12 -10.60 15.56 3.65
CA ASN A 12 -10.93 15.29 5.07
C ASN A 12 -12.23 14.49 5.34
N ILE A 13 -12.41 13.97 6.59
CA ILE A 13 -13.61 14.12 7.49
C ILE A 13 -13.58 13.13 8.70
N GLU A 14 -14.27 13.46 9.81
CA GLU A 14 -14.43 12.68 11.07
C GLU A 14 -15.83 11.99 11.18
N LYS A 15 -16.39 11.35 12.24
CA LYS A 15 -16.13 11.03 13.69
C LYS A 15 -17.18 9.94 14.10
N GLU A 16 -17.35 9.34 15.29
CA GLU A 16 -16.74 9.38 16.65
C GLU A 16 -16.90 7.98 17.34
N LEU A 17 -17.47 7.89 18.56
CA LEU A 17 -17.66 6.67 19.39
C LEU A 17 -19.00 6.69 20.17
N SER A 18 -19.54 5.52 20.57
CA SER A 18 -19.85 5.19 22.00
C SER A 18 -20.85 4.02 22.25
N SER A 19 -20.69 3.42 23.44
CA SER A 19 -21.71 2.77 24.30
C SER A 19 -22.20 1.33 24.03
N GLU A 20 -22.53 0.63 25.13
CA GLU A 20 -23.03 -0.75 25.21
C GLU A 20 -24.47 -0.81 25.78
N ARG A 21 -25.26 -1.87 25.46
CA ARG A 21 -25.98 -2.65 26.50
C ARG A 21 -26.65 -3.96 26.05
N SER A 22 -26.44 -5.00 26.86
CA SER A 22 -27.36 -6.12 27.20
C SER A 22 -28.14 -6.88 26.11
N LYS A 23 -27.49 -7.91 25.58
CA LYS A 23 -27.94 -9.33 25.56
C LYS A 23 -29.46 -9.62 25.46
N MET A 24 -29.90 -10.04 24.27
CA MET A 24 -30.86 -11.16 24.10
C MET A 24 -30.17 -12.31 23.38
N ASP A 25 -30.41 -13.55 23.82
CA ASP A 25 -29.73 -14.72 23.27
C ASP A 25 -30.61 -15.45 22.25
N ILE A 26 -30.29 -15.25 20.96
CA ILE A 26 -31.00 -15.83 19.80
C ILE A 26 -30.26 -17.04 19.21
N THR A 27 -29.18 -17.51 19.84
CA THR A 27 -28.25 -18.49 19.25
C THR A 27 -28.82 -19.91 19.07
N PHE A 28 -30.01 -20.18 19.60
CA PHE A 28 -30.65 -21.51 19.58
C PHE A 28 -31.44 -21.86 18.31
N VAL A 29 -31.66 -20.93 17.38
CA VAL A 29 -32.68 -21.10 16.31
C VAL A 29 -32.10 -21.43 14.92
N LEU A 30 -30.92 -20.92 14.56
CA LEU A 30 -30.40 -21.03 13.18
C LEU A 30 -28.88 -21.31 13.13
N PRO A 31 -28.41 -22.25 12.29
CA PRO A 31 -26.99 -22.43 12.00
C PRO A 31 -26.34 -21.17 11.39
N ALA A 32 -25.03 -21.00 11.59
CA ALA A 32 -24.29 -19.83 11.10
C ALA A 32 -24.45 -19.57 9.58
N ARG A 33 -24.54 -20.62 8.76
CA ARG A 33 -24.84 -20.52 7.31
C ARG A 33 -26.22 -19.94 7.00
N CYS A 34 -27.22 -20.20 7.85
CA CYS A 34 -28.55 -19.63 7.69
C CYS A 34 -28.56 -18.15 8.10
N ILE A 35 -27.83 -17.80 9.17
CA ILE A 35 -27.65 -16.41 9.62
C ILE A 35 -26.93 -15.60 8.52
N SER A 36 -25.79 -16.07 8.00
CA SER A 36 -25.07 -15.37 6.94
C SER A 36 -25.87 -15.28 5.64
N TYR A 37 -26.61 -16.33 5.26
CA TYR A 37 -27.53 -16.27 4.13
C TYR A 37 -28.61 -15.20 4.30
N ILE A 38 -29.24 -15.09 5.48
CA ILE A 38 -30.23 -14.04 5.77
C ILE A 38 -29.61 -12.65 5.69
N ILE A 39 -28.45 -12.42 6.32
CA ILE A 39 -27.76 -11.12 6.26
C ILE A 39 -27.43 -10.74 4.80
N SER A 40 -26.98 -11.70 3.99
CA SER A 40 -26.66 -11.50 2.57
C SER A 40 -27.87 -11.20 1.66
N LEU A 41 -29.09 -11.15 2.22
CA LEU A 41 -30.32 -10.72 1.56
C LEU A 41 -30.86 -9.37 2.11
N THR A 42 -30.22 -8.78 3.11
CA THR A 42 -30.55 -7.43 3.62
C THR A 42 -29.81 -6.33 2.85
N THR A 43 -29.92 -5.06 3.26
CA THR A 43 -29.03 -4.01 2.75
C THR A 43 -27.67 -4.05 3.46
N PRO A 44 -26.59 -3.51 2.86
CA PRO A 44 -25.30 -3.30 3.54
C PRO A 44 -25.42 -2.59 4.90
N ARG A 45 -26.31 -1.59 4.99
CA ARG A 45 -26.56 -0.81 6.20
C ARG A 45 -27.18 -1.66 7.31
N ASP A 46 -28.06 -2.58 6.96
CA ASP A 46 -28.74 -3.44 7.92
C ASP A 46 -27.87 -4.63 8.31
N ALA A 47 -27.02 -5.14 7.40
CA ALA A 47 -25.95 -6.07 7.74
C ALA A 47 -25.00 -5.51 8.80
N SER A 48 -24.54 -4.25 8.65
CA SER A 48 -23.74 -3.58 9.68
C SER A 48 -24.47 -3.43 11.02
N ARG A 49 -25.78 -3.14 11.02
CA ARG A 49 -26.59 -3.04 12.23
C ARG A 49 -26.79 -4.40 12.92
N LEU A 50 -27.02 -5.46 12.14
CA LEU A 50 -27.16 -6.81 12.64
C LEU A 50 -25.86 -7.32 13.29
N SER A 51 -24.69 -6.97 12.71
CA SER A 51 -23.38 -7.28 13.31
C SER A 51 -23.24 -6.75 14.74
N LEU A 52 -23.85 -5.60 15.07
CA LEU A 52 -23.84 -5.03 16.42
C LEU A 52 -24.84 -5.69 17.38
N ALA A 53 -25.79 -6.51 16.91
CA ALA A 53 -26.87 -7.05 17.73
C ALA A 53 -26.45 -8.20 18.64
N CYS A 54 -25.66 -9.16 18.13
CA CYS A 54 -25.07 -10.23 18.95
C CYS A 54 -23.86 -10.90 18.27
N PRO A 55 -23.02 -11.67 19.00
CA PRO A 55 -21.83 -12.32 18.46
C PRO A 55 -22.09 -13.25 17.26
N ALA A 56 -23.23 -13.94 17.22
CA ALA A 56 -23.56 -14.84 16.11
C ALA A 56 -23.90 -14.08 14.82
N PHE A 57 -24.58 -12.93 14.91
CA PHE A 57 -24.77 -12.04 13.76
C PHE A 57 -23.47 -11.34 13.38
N LYS A 58 -22.61 -10.97 14.34
CA LYS A 58 -21.27 -10.46 14.05
C LYS A 58 -20.45 -11.45 13.24
N SER A 59 -20.21 -12.66 13.75
CA SER A 59 -19.41 -13.68 13.06
C SER A 59 -20.02 -14.17 11.74
N ALA A 60 -21.31 -13.93 11.50
CA ALA A 60 -21.96 -14.18 10.21
C ALA A 60 -21.85 -12.99 9.24
N ALA A 61 -21.85 -11.75 9.75
CA ALA A 61 -21.63 -10.53 8.98
C ALA A 61 -20.15 -10.33 8.61
N ASP A 62 -19.21 -10.81 9.43
CA ASP A 62 -17.76 -10.74 9.19
C ASP A 62 -17.28 -11.72 8.08
N LEU A 63 -18.19 -12.41 7.38
CA LEU A 63 -17.88 -13.35 6.29
C LEU A 63 -17.93 -12.67 4.90
N ASP A 64 -16.86 -12.81 4.12
CA ASP A 64 -16.76 -12.26 2.74
C ASP A 64 -17.99 -12.58 1.88
N SER A 65 -18.43 -13.84 1.89
CA SER A 65 -19.62 -14.34 1.15
C SER A 65 -20.96 -13.65 1.48
N VAL A 66 -21.03 -12.81 2.52
CA VAL A 66 -22.15 -11.90 2.74
C VAL A 66 -21.97 -10.63 1.90
N TRP A 67 -20.83 -9.98 2.00
CA TRP A 67 -20.53 -8.73 1.30
C TRP A 67 -20.37 -8.93 -0.21
N GLU A 68 -19.85 -10.08 -0.66
CA GLU A 68 -19.75 -10.43 -2.09
C GLU A 68 -21.11 -10.37 -2.81
N LYS A 69 -22.26 -10.52 -2.11
CA LYS A 69 -23.60 -10.37 -2.72
C LYS A 69 -24.09 -8.93 -2.82
N PHE A 70 -23.48 -8.00 -2.09
CA PHE A 70 -23.81 -6.57 -2.17
C PHE A 70 -23.00 -5.84 -3.23
N LEU A 71 -21.96 -6.49 -3.76
CA LEU A 71 -21.08 -5.94 -4.79
C LEU A 71 -21.64 -6.24 -6.20
N PRO A 72 -21.37 -5.38 -7.20
CA PRO A 72 -21.67 -5.68 -8.61
C PRO A 72 -21.02 -7.00 -9.05
N SER A 73 -21.61 -7.73 -10.00
CA SER A 73 -21.06 -9.02 -10.47
C SER A 73 -19.64 -8.92 -11.05
N ASP A 74 -19.31 -7.76 -11.60
CA ASP A 74 -18.01 -7.38 -12.16
C ASP A 74 -17.02 -6.83 -11.13
N TYR A 75 -17.33 -6.82 -9.82
CA TYR A 75 -16.46 -6.22 -8.79
C TYR A 75 -15.02 -6.73 -8.79
N LYS A 76 -14.75 -7.97 -9.21
CA LYS A 76 -13.37 -8.50 -9.34
C LYS A 76 -12.63 -7.86 -10.51
N GLU A 77 -13.32 -7.57 -11.61
CA GLU A 77 -12.78 -6.81 -12.73
C GLU A 77 -12.68 -5.32 -12.39
N ILE A 78 -13.67 -4.74 -11.69
CA ILE A 78 -13.57 -3.37 -11.15
C ILE A 78 -12.33 -3.26 -10.27
N ILE A 79 -12.17 -4.09 -9.23
CA ILE A 79 -11.00 -4.07 -8.34
C ILE A 79 -9.69 -4.30 -9.09
N SER A 80 -9.66 -5.21 -10.07
CA SER A 80 -8.47 -5.45 -10.89
C SER A 80 -8.11 -4.32 -11.86
N ASN A 81 -9.07 -3.45 -12.20
CA ASN A 81 -8.87 -2.28 -13.04
C ASN A 81 -8.73 -0.98 -12.21
N SER A 82 -9.26 -0.94 -10.99
CA SER A 82 -9.31 0.22 -10.11
C SER A 82 -8.10 0.27 -9.16
N PHE A 83 -6.91 0.12 -9.74
CA PHE A 83 -5.55 0.53 -9.30
C PHE A 83 -4.46 -0.56 -9.48
N PRO A 84 -3.17 -0.20 -9.64
CA PRO A 84 -2.53 1.11 -9.44
C PRO A 84 -2.54 2.06 -10.64
N GLU A 85 -2.61 3.35 -10.33
CA GLU A 85 -2.38 4.46 -11.26
C GLU A 85 -0.88 4.55 -11.58
N VAL A 86 -0.43 3.81 -12.60
CA VAL A 86 1.00 3.70 -12.91
C VAL A 86 1.53 4.99 -13.55
N ALA A 87 2.48 5.65 -12.88
CA ALA A 87 3.12 6.86 -13.38
C ALA A 87 4.04 6.52 -14.58
N LYS A 88 3.62 6.88 -15.79
CA LYS A 88 4.40 6.73 -17.03
C LYS A 88 5.15 8.03 -17.32
N LEU A 89 6.46 8.04 -17.11
CA LEU A 89 7.27 9.22 -17.41
C LEU A 89 7.40 9.39 -18.93
N ARG A 90 6.84 10.51 -19.42
CA ARG A 90 7.15 11.07 -20.74
C ARG A 90 8.57 11.68 -20.70
N GLU A 91 9.01 12.35 -21.77
CA GLU A 91 10.35 12.92 -21.83
C GLU A 91 10.57 14.02 -20.79
N VAL A 92 11.50 13.79 -19.84
CA VAL A 92 11.84 14.70 -18.74
C VAL A 92 13.35 14.79 -18.53
N TRP A 93 13.84 15.87 -17.92
CA TRP A 93 15.27 16.06 -17.63
C TRP A 93 15.64 15.63 -16.20
N TRP A 94 14.82 16.03 -15.23
CA TRP A 94 14.85 15.64 -13.83
C TRP A 94 13.45 15.17 -13.41
N PHE A 95 13.35 14.42 -12.31
CA PHE A 95 12.08 14.15 -11.65
C PHE A 95 12.29 13.83 -10.16
N GLU A 96 11.21 13.94 -9.40
CA GLU A 96 11.17 13.66 -7.96
C GLU A 96 9.96 12.77 -7.67
N ILE A 97 10.08 11.87 -6.69
CA ILE A 97 8.96 11.08 -6.16
C ILE A 97 9.02 11.18 -4.64
N ILE A 98 7.90 11.50 -4.00
CA ILE A 98 7.79 11.57 -2.55
C ILE A 98 6.54 10.78 -2.14
N ALA A 99 6.73 9.69 -1.40
CA ALA A 99 5.66 9.11 -0.60
C ALA A 99 5.74 9.66 0.83
N ARG A 100 4.60 10.05 1.38
CA ARG A 100 4.41 10.50 2.77
C ARG A 100 3.47 9.50 3.44
N ILE A 101 3.92 8.84 4.50
CA ILE A 101 3.21 7.74 5.16
C ILE A 101 3.04 8.07 6.64
N GLU A 102 1.79 8.18 7.10
CA GLU A 102 1.46 8.36 8.52
C GLU A 102 1.83 7.07 9.30
N THR A 103 2.73 7.12 10.28
CA THR A 103 3.23 5.88 10.92
C THR A 103 2.20 5.16 11.80
N ARG A 104 1.10 5.83 12.16
CA ARG A 104 -0.09 5.21 12.80
C ARG A 104 -0.83 4.16 11.96
N ILE A 105 -0.68 4.15 10.62
CA ILE A 105 -1.27 3.10 9.78
C ILE A 105 -0.36 1.87 9.62
N LEU A 106 0.84 1.92 10.19
CA LEU A 106 1.81 0.83 10.19
C LEU A 106 1.83 0.14 11.56
N SER A 107 2.19 -1.14 11.59
CA SER A 107 2.40 -1.87 12.84
C SER A 107 3.56 -1.25 13.62
N SER A 108 3.38 -1.00 14.92
CA SER A 108 4.43 -0.50 15.80
C SER A 108 5.49 -1.58 16.10
N LYS A 109 6.61 -1.18 16.71
CA LYS A 109 7.79 -2.00 17.02
C LYS A 109 8.31 -2.82 15.84
N THR A 110 8.20 -2.26 14.63
CA THR A 110 8.45 -2.96 13.36
C THR A 110 9.41 -2.17 12.48
N ASN A 111 10.46 -2.84 11.97
CA ASN A 111 11.34 -2.25 10.96
C ASN A 111 10.68 -2.38 9.58
N TYR A 112 10.50 -1.28 8.87
CA TYR A 112 9.97 -1.26 7.50
C TYR A 112 11.08 -0.92 6.53
N ALA A 113 11.16 -1.67 5.44
CA ALA A 113 11.92 -1.27 4.26
C ALA A 113 10.98 -0.75 3.17
N ALA A 114 11.42 0.31 2.50
CA ALA A 114 10.72 0.94 1.39
C ALA A 114 11.33 0.49 0.06
N TYR A 115 10.49 0.09 -0.88
CA TYR A 115 10.89 -0.40 -2.20
C TYR A 115 10.24 0.47 -3.28
N LEU A 116 11.05 1.07 -4.16
CA LEU A 116 10.57 1.63 -5.42
C LEU A 116 10.22 0.46 -6.35
N VAL A 117 9.00 0.41 -6.88
CA VAL A 117 8.58 -0.62 -7.84
C VAL A 117 8.32 0.01 -9.20
N PHE A 118 9.05 -0.44 -10.21
CA PHE A 118 9.10 0.18 -11.54
C PHE A 118 9.46 -0.84 -12.63
N LYS A 119 9.35 -0.44 -13.90
CA LYS A 119 9.91 -1.18 -15.03
C LYS A 119 10.17 -0.25 -16.21
N PHE A 120 10.96 -0.72 -17.17
CA PHE A 120 11.23 0.02 -18.40
C PHE A 120 10.48 -0.56 -19.60
N VAL A 121 10.16 0.32 -20.56
CA VAL A 121 9.78 -0.10 -21.92
C VAL A 121 11.03 -0.25 -22.81
N LYS A 122 10.85 -0.89 -23.98
CA LYS A 122 11.94 -1.16 -24.94
C LYS A 122 12.70 0.09 -25.42
N SER A 123 12.07 1.27 -25.40
CA SER A 123 12.60 2.56 -25.87
C SER A 123 13.12 3.48 -24.75
N ARG A 124 13.49 2.90 -23.60
CA ARG A 124 14.08 3.61 -22.45
C ARG A 124 15.38 4.33 -22.80
N GLN A 125 15.68 5.41 -22.07
CA GLN A 125 16.92 6.17 -22.24
C GLN A 125 17.24 6.99 -20.97
N GLY A 126 18.53 7.12 -20.64
CA GLY A 126 19.02 8.08 -19.63
C GLY A 126 19.01 7.61 -18.17
N PHE A 127 19.00 6.31 -17.91
CA PHE A 127 18.91 5.70 -16.55
C PHE A 127 20.11 4.81 -16.17
N ASP A 128 21.08 4.72 -17.08
CA ASP A 128 22.21 3.80 -17.13
C ASP A 128 23.53 4.43 -16.62
N ALA A 129 23.67 5.76 -16.77
CA ALA A 129 24.93 6.46 -16.56
C ALA A 129 25.12 7.11 -15.16
N ARG A 130 24.07 7.24 -14.33
CA ARG A 130 24.15 7.90 -13.02
C ARG A 130 23.31 7.17 -11.96
N PRO A 131 23.85 6.98 -10.73
CA PRO A 131 23.04 6.56 -9.59
C PRO A 131 22.02 7.64 -9.23
N ILE A 132 20.79 7.21 -8.93
CA ILE A 132 19.69 8.04 -8.45
C ILE A 132 19.75 8.08 -6.92
N GLU A 133 19.44 9.23 -6.31
CA GLU A 133 19.40 9.36 -4.85
C GLU A 133 18.05 8.93 -4.27
N PHE A 134 18.11 8.19 -3.18
CA PHE A 134 16.98 7.83 -2.33
C PHE A 134 17.21 8.36 -0.92
N ASP A 135 16.14 8.79 -0.26
CA ASP A 135 16.18 9.24 1.13
C ASP A 135 14.95 8.70 1.88
N VAL A 136 15.16 8.22 3.10
CA VAL A 136 14.10 7.69 3.96
C VAL A 136 14.32 8.23 5.36
N TYR A 137 13.37 9.03 5.83
CA TYR A 137 13.47 9.81 7.07
C TYR A 137 12.08 10.09 7.66
N PHE A 138 12.04 10.47 8.94
CA PHE A 138 10.83 11.00 9.56
C PHE A 138 10.76 12.52 9.35
N GLU A 139 9.59 13.06 9.01
CA GLU A 139 9.42 14.50 8.88
C GLU A 139 9.78 15.25 10.18
N GLY A 140 10.53 16.34 10.06
CA GLY A 140 11.10 17.07 11.20
C GLY A 140 12.41 16.48 11.76
N SER A 141 12.83 15.28 11.33
CA SER A 141 14.12 14.70 11.70
C SER A 141 15.25 15.19 10.80
N ASN A 142 16.39 15.54 11.40
CA ASN A 142 17.62 15.85 10.65
C ASN A 142 18.42 14.60 10.23
N ASN A 143 18.02 13.40 10.67
CA ASN A 143 18.75 12.14 10.42
C ASN A 143 18.36 11.51 9.06
N HIS A 144 18.72 12.19 7.97
CA HIS A 144 18.50 11.75 6.59
C HIS A 144 19.49 10.64 6.17
N LYS A 145 19.02 9.39 6.06
CA LYS A 145 19.84 8.22 5.64
C LYS A 145 19.81 8.06 4.11
N ARG A 146 20.47 8.98 3.40
CA ARG A 146 20.59 8.92 1.92
C ARG A 146 21.27 7.64 1.46
N ARG A 147 20.75 7.05 0.38
CA ARG A 147 21.34 5.93 -0.38
C ARG A 147 21.28 6.25 -1.87
N SER A 148 22.01 5.51 -2.70
CA SER A 148 21.90 5.67 -4.17
C SER A 148 22.11 4.36 -4.91
N ALA A 149 21.47 4.22 -6.07
CA ALA A 149 21.62 3.06 -6.96
C ALA A 149 21.36 3.43 -8.42
N LEU A 150 21.90 2.64 -9.36
CA LEU A 150 21.50 2.70 -10.77
C LEU A 150 20.09 2.08 -10.93
N LEU A 151 19.18 2.74 -11.65
CA LEU A 151 17.90 2.10 -12.02
C LEU A 151 18.07 1.12 -13.19
N ASP A 152 18.98 1.41 -14.14
CA ASP A 152 19.27 0.56 -15.29
C ASP A 152 20.75 0.11 -15.30
N PRO A 153 21.19 -0.71 -14.33
CA PRO A 153 22.58 -1.15 -14.26
C PRO A 153 22.97 -1.96 -15.50
N PRO A 154 24.17 -1.75 -16.07
CA PRO A 154 24.62 -2.56 -17.20
C PRO A 154 24.76 -4.03 -16.79
N THR A 155 24.50 -4.94 -17.74
CA THR A 155 24.26 -6.39 -17.55
C THR A 155 25.44 -7.23 -17.05
N LYS A 156 26.44 -6.60 -16.42
CA LYS A 156 27.63 -7.22 -15.80
C LYS A 156 27.84 -6.82 -14.33
N VAL A 157 27.00 -5.95 -13.76
CA VAL A 157 27.07 -5.60 -12.33
C VAL A 157 26.33 -6.67 -11.51
N PRO A 158 26.89 -7.19 -10.39
CA PRO A 158 26.17 -8.10 -9.51
C PRO A 158 24.87 -7.49 -8.97
N PRO A 159 23.79 -8.26 -8.79
CA PRO A 159 22.48 -7.74 -8.38
C PRO A 159 22.45 -7.40 -6.88
N GLN A 160 23.00 -6.24 -6.52
CA GLN A 160 23.13 -5.82 -5.12
C GLN A 160 21.94 -5.00 -4.58
N LEU A 161 21.13 -4.37 -5.45
CA LEU A 161 20.00 -3.51 -5.02
C LEU A 161 18.74 -3.64 -5.90
N SER A 162 18.88 -3.88 -7.21
CA SER A 162 17.75 -4.11 -8.12
C SER A 162 17.42 -5.60 -8.22
N GLN A 163 16.17 -5.97 -7.95
CA GLN A 163 15.68 -7.35 -8.06
C GLN A 163 14.49 -7.43 -9.02
N ASP A 164 14.44 -8.51 -9.81
CA ASP A 164 13.27 -8.87 -10.60
C ASP A 164 12.32 -9.70 -9.72
N ARG A 165 11.03 -9.37 -9.76
CA ARG A 165 9.99 -9.98 -8.90
C ARG A 165 9.35 -11.23 -9.50
N GLY A 166 9.65 -11.58 -10.75
CA GLY A 166 8.96 -12.62 -11.52
C GLY A 166 7.59 -12.21 -12.07
N ASP A 167 7.02 -11.08 -11.64
CA ASP A 167 5.75 -10.50 -12.12
C ASP A 167 5.95 -9.49 -13.28
N GLY A 168 7.18 -9.34 -13.78
CA GLY A 168 7.56 -8.38 -14.80
C GLY A 168 7.73 -6.95 -14.29
N TRP A 169 7.88 -6.75 -12.97
CA TRP A 169 8.36 -5.51 -12.35
C TRP A 169 9.73 -5.71 -11.69
N THR A 170 10.49 -4.62 -11.65
CA THR A 170 11.76 -4.49 -10.94
C THR A 170 11.55 -3.70 -9.66
N GLU A 171 12.23 -4.08 -8.58
CA GLU A 171 12.23 -3.32 -7.34
C GLU A 171 13.65 -2.94 -6.89
N ILE A 172 13.76 -1.77 -6.24
CA ILE A 172 14.98 -1.30 -5.57
C ILE A 172 14.63 -0.84 -4.16
N GLU A 173 15.37 -1.32 -3.16
CA GLU A 173 15.20 -0.86 -1.78
C GLU A 173 15.70 0.58 -1.63
N MET A 174 14.82 1.53 -1.32
CA MET A 174 15.13 2.95 -1.13
C MET A 174 15.81 3.19 0.22
N GLY A 175 15.23 2.67 1.30
CA GLY A 175 15.73 2.81 2.66
C GLY A 175 14.96 1.93 3.64
N GLU A 176 15.25 2.09 4.94
CA GLU A 176 14.54 1.40 6.02
C GLU A 176 14.40 2.31 7.24
N PHE A 177 13.32 2.14 8.00
CA PHE A 177 13.03 2.89 9.22
C PHE A 177 12.30 2.01 10.25
N PHE A 178 12.57 2.24 11.53
CA PHE A 178 11.88 1.57 12.62
C PHE A 178 10.68 2.41 13.05
N ASN A 179 9.48 1.83 13.01
CA ASN A 179 8.28 2.42 13.60
C ASN A 179 8.22 1.99 15.07
N GLU A 180 8.50 2.89 16.02
CA GLU A 180 8.58 2.52 17.44
C GLU A 180 7.21 2.27 18.06
N ASN A 181 6.33 3.27 18.09
CA ASN A 181 5.11 3.24 18.90
C ASN A 181 3.82 3.28 18.06
N GLY A 182 3.90 3.45 16.74
CA GLY A 182 2.73 3.78 15.91
C GLY A 182 2.39 5.28 15.99
N ASP A 183 3.46 6.06 16.16
CA ASP A 183 3.49 7.50 16.36
C ASP A 183 2.73 8.22 15.23
N ASP A 184 2.11 9.37 15.52
CA ASP A 184 1.38 10.20 14.54
C ASP A 184 2.31 11.01 13.61
N GLY A 185 3.61 10.71 13.63
CA GLY A 185 4.59 11.19 12.68
C GLY A 185 4.35 10.73 11.23
N THR A 186 5.11 11.32 10.32
CA THR A 186 5.11 10.97 8.89
C THR A 186 6.49 10.45 8.48
N ALA A 187 6.56 9.19 8.06
CA ALA A 187 7.72 8.67 7.34
C ALA A 187 7.68 9.17 5.88
N VAL A 188 8.80 9.68 5.40
CA VAL A 188 8.95 10.21 4.04
C VAL A 188 9.92 9.30 3.29
N CYS A 189 9.47 8.74 2.17
CA CYS A 189 10.28 7.97 1.24
C CYS A 189 10.42 8.76 -0.06
N LYS A 190 11.63 9.22 -0.36
CA LYS A 190 11.93 10.19 -1.42
C LYS A 190 12.94 9.65 -2.43
N LEU A 191 12.73 9.98 -3.70
CA LEU A 191 13.62 9.72 -4.83
C LEU A 191 13.91 11.04 -5.53
N CYS A 192 15.19 11.36 -5.72
CA CYS A 192 15.66 12.53 -6.47
C CYS A 192 16.47 12.10 -7.69
N GLU A 193 15.99 12.42 -8.90
CA GLU A 193 16.77 12.24 -10.13
C GLU A 193 17.13 13.60 -10.76
N SER A 194 18.41 13.95 -10.68
CA SER A 194 18.98 15.24 -11.13
C SER A 194 19.83 15.08 -12.39
N GLY A 195 19.22 15.33 -13.56
CA GLY A 195 19.82 15.05 -14.87
C GLY A 195 20.28 16.25 -15.67
N SER A 196 21.45 16.11 -16.30
CA SER A 196 21.87 16.88 -17.49
C SER A 196 21.62 16.10 -18.80
N VAL A 197 20.81 15.04 -18.73
CA VAL A 197 20.47 14.12 -19.83
C VAL A 197 18.98 13.84 -19.74
N GLN A 198 18.32 13.92 -20.90
CA GLN A 198 16.88 13.68 -21.06
C GLN A 198 16.56 12.19 -20.91
N LYS A 199 15.43 11.89 -20.26
CA LYS A 199 15.02 10.55 -19.83
C LYS A 199 13.61 10.23 -20.27
N ARG A 200 13.36 8.95 -20.55
CA ARG A 200 12.02 8.45 -20.91
C ARG A 200 11.89 6.95 -20.71
N GLY A 201 10.65 6.48 -20.69
CA GLY A 201 10.35 5.05 -20.83
C GLY A 201 10.46 4.24 -19.55
N ILE A 202 10.45 4.90 -18.39
CA ILE A 202 10.17 4.26 -17.10
C ILE A 202 8.66 4.32 -16.80
N ILE A 203 8.13 3.23 -16.28
CA ILE A 203 6.78 3.09 -15.74
C ILE A 203 6.94 2.75 -14.27
N ILE A 204 6.31 3.52 -13.39
CA ILE A 204 6.46 3.39 -11.94
C ILE A 204 5.12 2.94 -11.35
N GLN A 205 5.15 1.88 -10.55
CA GLN A 205 3.96 1.31 -9.92
C GLN A 205 3.67 1.97 -8.55
N GLY A 206 4.72 2.46 -7.89
CA GLY A 206 4.62 3.19 -6.62
C GLY A 206 5.81 2.91 -5.70
N ILE A 207 5.60 3.15 -4.41
CA ILE A 207 6.49 2.74 -3.33
C ILE A 207 5.74 1.72 -2.46
N GLU A 208 6.37 0.57 -2.20
CA GLU A 208 5.85 -0.45 -1.29
C GLU A 208 6.58 -0.39 0.05
N LEU A 209 5.85 -0.51 1.16
CA LEU A 209 6.43 -0.75 2.48
C LEU A 209 6.26 -2.22 2.88
N ARG A 210 7.35 -2.83 3.33
CA ARG A 210 7.36 -4.23 3.78
C ARG A 210 8.04 -4.35 5.13
N PRO A 211 7.46 -5.08 6.10
CA PRO A 211 8.10 -5.31 7.39
C PRO A 211 9.30 -6.25 7.21
N LYS A 212 10.50 -5.77 7.59
CA LYS A 212 11.68 -6.60 7.80
C LYS A 212 11.58 -7.21 9.20
N TYR A 213 11.26 -8.50 9.26
CA TYR A 213 11.43 -9.27 10.50
C TYR A 213 12.90 -9.22 10.93
N GLY A 214 13.13 -8.93 12.22
CA GLY A 214 14.47 -8.90 12.78
C GLY A 214 15.15 -10.28 12.77
N LYS A 215 16.48 -10.26 12.82
CA LYS A 215 17.29 -11.42 13.28
C LYS A 215 17.51 -11.30 14.79
#